data_AF-A0A937VI34-F1
#
_entry.id   AF-A0A937VI34-F1
#
_cell.length_a   1.000
_cell.length_b   1.000
_cell.length_c   1.000
_cell.angle_alpha   90.00
_cell.angle_beta   90.00
_cell.angle_gamma   90.00
#
_symmetry.space_group_name_H-M   'P 1'
#
loop_
_entity.id
_entity.type
_entity.pdbx_description
1 polymer ?
#
loop_
_entity_poly.entity_id
_entity_poly.type
_entity_poly.pdbx_seq_one_letter_code
_entity_poly.pdbx_strand_id
1 'polypeptide(L)'
;MLAKVSRLDPSVAVRVNVDVGTTTHERVGIDVTFPGRRKAGAHPHDSSWSRLIEHLLDDGLCTPAKAATVLAWRGTQRLIADSWDASDQGVILSQSISHVKIDLTPERRPRVKVYLVCSFSA
;
A
#
# COMPACT_ATOMS: atom_id res chain seq x y z
N MET A 1 -8.64 -8.95 23.52
CA MET A 1 -8.66 -8.63 22.07
C MET A 1 -8.33 -9.92 21.33
N LEU A 2 -9.32 -10.56 20.72
CA LEU A 2 -9.13 -11.81 19.97
C LEU A 2 -8.65 -11.46 18.56
N ALA A 3 -7.46 -11.90 18.19
CA ALA A 3 -6.97 -11.73 16.82
C ALA A 3 -7.77 -12.67 15.89
N LYS A 4 -8.50 -12.09 14.94
CA LYS A 4 -9.20 -12.85 13.90
C LYS A 4 -8.17 -13.31 12.86
N VAL A 5 -7.78 -14.58 12.91
CA VAL A 5 -6.92 -15.18 11.89
C VAL A 5 -7.76 -15.48 10.66
N SER A 6 -7.64 -14.63 9.64
CA SER A 6 -8.23 -14.88 8.32
C SER A 6 -7.18 -15.54 7.44
N ARG A 7 -7.55 -16.55 6.64
CA ARG A 7 -6.64 -17.08 5.60
C ARG A 7 -6.34 -15.96 4.61
N LEU A 8 -5.07 -15.61 4.49
CA LEU A 8 -4.60 -14.74 3.43
C LEU A 8 -4.56 -15.55 2.12
N ASP A 9 -4.84 -14.87 1.01
CA ASP A 9 -4.63 -15.44 -0.33
C ASP A 9 -3.15 -15.91 -0.42
N PRO A 10 -2.87 -17.11 -0.95
CA PRO A 10 -1.51 -17.67 -1.02
C PRO A 10 -0.50 -16.80 -1.76
N SER A 11 -0.99 -15.87 -2.58
CA SER A 11 -0.17 -14.89 -3.26
C SER A 11 0.35 -13.81 -2.30
N VAL A 12 -0.37 -13.46 -1.23
CA VAL A 12 0.04 -12.41 -0.27
C VAL A 12 1.31 -12.80 0.48
N ALA A 13 2.34 -11.97 0.37
CA ALA A 13 3.55 -12.10 1.16
C ALA A 13 3.42 -11.27 2.44
N VAL A 14 3.51 -11.94 3.59
CA VAL A 14 3.62 -11.29 4.91
C VAL A 14 5.03 -11.44 5.42
N ARG A 15 5.65 -10.33 5.82
CA ARG A 15 6.93 -10.34 6.53
C ARG A 15 6.72 -9.82 7.94
N VAL A 16 7.35 -10.48 8.90
CA VAL A 16 7.40 -10.05 10.28
C VAL A 16 8.82 -9.56 10.54
N ASN A 17 8.96 -8.29 10.88
CA ASN A 17 10.22 -7.68 11.28
C ASN A 17 10.20 -7.55 12.80
N VAL A 18 11.25 -8.00 13.47
CA VAL A 18 11.40 -7.83 14.92
C VAL A 18 12.66 -7.01 15.16
N ASP A 19 12.48 -5.81 15.70
CA ASP A 19 13.58 -4.94 16.09
C ASP A 19 13.88 -5.20 17.56
N VAL A 20 15.04 -5.78 17.83
CA VAL A 20 15.58 -5.98 19.19
C VAL A 20 16.89 -5.22 19.29
N GLY A 21 16.96 -4.25 20.19
CA GLY A 21 18.17 -3.44 20.38
C GLY A 21 18.22 -2.80 21.76
N THR A 22 19.43 -2.46 22.19
CA THR A 22 19.67 -1.79 23.48
C THR A 22 19.39 -0.28 23.42
N THR A 23 19.30 0.29 22.22
CA THR A 23 19.05 1.72 21.97
C THR A 23 17.77 1.98 21.17
N THR A 24 17.21 0.96 20.53
CA THR A 24 15.93 1.02 19.83
C THR A 24 14.88 0.30 20.67
N HIS A 25 13.73 0.94 20.93
CA HIS A 25 12.62 0.27 21.62
C HIS A 25 12.20 -1.00 20.89
N GLU A 26 11.86 -2.03 21.66
CA GLU A 26 11.30 -3.28 21.13
C GLU A 26 10.10 -3.00 20.23
N ARG A 27 10.14 -3.56 19.02
CA ARG A 27 9.09 -3.36 18.03
C ARG A 27 8.90 -4.59 17.17
N VAL A 28 7.64 -4.86 16.85
CA VAL A 28 7.25 -5.83 15.83
C VAL A 28 6.61 -5.07 14.68
N GLY A 29 7.16 -5.19 13.49
CA GLY A 29 6.59 -4.67 12.25
C GLY A 29 5.99 -5.81 11.43
N ILE A 30 4.78 -5.64 10.91
CA ILE A 30 4.17 -6.55 9.94
C ILE A 30 4.10 -5.82 8.60
N ASP A 31 4.78 -6.35 7.59
CA ASP A 31 4.70 -5.86 6.21
C ASP A 31 3.84 -6.79 5.38
N VAL A 32 2.77 -6.25 4.79
CA VAL A 32 1.87 -6.97 3.88
C VAL A 32 2.11 -6.49 2.46
N THR A 33 2.52 -7.41 1.60
CA THR A 33 2.81 -7.15 0.17
C THR A 33 1.95 -8.07 -0.69
N PHE A 34 1.34 -7.52 -1.75
CA PHE A 34 0.58 -8.29 -2.74
C PHE A 34 1.45 -8.48 -3.99
N PRO A 35 1.63 -9.70 -4.52
CA PRO A 35 2.53 -9.97 -5.64
C PRO A 35 1.91 -9.52 -6.97
N GLY A 36 2.78 -9.42 -7.99
CA GLY A 36 2.33 -9.32 -9.37
C GLY A 36 1.84 -7.94 -9.82
N ARG A 37 2.41 -6.84 -9.31
CA ARG A 37 1.94 -5.48 -9.64
C ARG A 37 0.42 -5.37 -9.53
N ARG A 38 -0.17 -6.02 -8.51
CA ARG A 38 -1.51 -5.69 -7.96
C ARG A 38 -1.42 -4.31 -7.34
N LYS A 39 -1.22 -3.35 -8.22
CA LYS A 39 -1.05 -1.94 -8.00
C LYS A 39 -2.46 -1.40 -7.84
N ALA A 40 -2.78 -0.76 -6.73
CA ALA A 40 -4.03 -0.01 -6.64
C ALA A 40 -4.16 0.89 -7.88
N GLY A 41 -5.21 0.67 -8.67
CA GLY A 41 -5.49 1.34 -9.94
C GLY A 41 -4.99 0.66 -11.24
N ALA A 42 -4.10 -0.35 -11.20
CA ALA A 42 -3.77 -1.13 -12.42
C ALA A 42 -4.84 -2.18 -12.74
N HIS A 43 -5.57 -2.63 -11.71
CA HIS A 43 -6.79 -3.40 -11.85
C HIS A 43 -7.92 -2.63 -11.17
N PRO A 44 -8.81 -1.94 -11.91
CA PRO A 44 -9.98 -1.26 -11.34
C PRO A 44 -10.94 -2.20 -10.58
N HIS A 45 -10.70 -3.52 -10.64
CA HIS A 45 -11.46 -4.56 -9.94
C HIS A 45 -10.71 -5.23 -8.77
N ASP A 46 -9.47 -4.81 -8.45
CA ASP A 46 -8.73 -5.40 -7.32
C ASP A 46 -9.24 -4.83 -5.99
N SER A 47 -10.32 -5.43 -5.51
CA SER A 47 -10.98 -5.10 -4.24
C SER A 47 -10.14 -5.42 -2.99
N SER A 48 -8.99 -6.08 -3.14
CA SER A 48 -8.15 -6.45 -2.00
C SER A 48 -7.59 -5.24 -1.26
N TRP A 49 -7.18 -4.20 -2.00
CA TRP A 49 -6.71 -2.94 -1.41
C TRP A 49 -7.84 -2.17 -0.73
N SER A 50 -8.99 -2.03 -1.39
CA SER A 50 -10.15 -1.37 -0.79
C SER A 50 -10.57 -2.05 0.52
N ARG A 51 -10.65 -3.39 0.53
CA ARG A 51 -10.98 -4.17 1.73
C ARG A 51 -9.94 -3.99 2.84
N LEU A 52 -8.65 -3.97 2.51
CA LEU A 52 -7.60 -3.71 3.50
C LEU A 52 -7.74 -2.30 4.10
N ILE A 53 -7.95 -1.28 3.26
CA ILE A 53 -8.12 0.11 3.73
C ILE A 53 -9.39 0.27 4.57
N GLU A 54 -10.49 -0.39 4.19
CA GLU A 54 -11.73 -0.44 4.98
C GLU A 54 -11.47 -1.04 6.38
N HIS A 55 -10.78 -2.18 6.46
CA HIS A 55 -10.43 -2.76 7.76
C HIS A 55 -9.55 -1.82 8.61
N LEU A 56 -8.60 -1.12 7.99
CA LEU A 56 -7.79 -0.14 8.70
C LEU A 56 -8.60 1.07 9.19
N LEU A 57 -9.64 1.48 8.47
CA LEU A 57 -10.58 2.51 8.91
C LEU A 57 -11.41 2.03 10.10
N ASP A 58 -12.00 0.83 10.00
CA ASP A 58 -12.85 0.24 11.04
C ASP A 58 -12.08 0.06 12.35
N ASP A 59 -10.80 -0.33 12.28
CA ASP A 59 -9.92 -0.50 13.44
C ASP A 59 -9.35 0.84 13.97
N GLY A 60 -9.71 1.99 13.37
CA GLY A 60 -9.21 3.30 13.75
C GLY A 60 -7.71 3.52 13.46
N LEU A 61 -7.14 2.70 12.58
CA LEU A 61 -5.72 2.73 12.18
C LEU A 61 -5.48 3.61 10.94
N CYS A 62 -6.53 3.98 10.23
CA CYS A 62 -6.54 4.92 9.12
C CYS A 62 -7.57 6.02 9.37
N THR A 63 -7.33 7.24 8.87
CA THR A 63 -8.35 8.30 8.88
C THR A 63 -9.11 8.32 7.56
N PRO A 64 -10.38 8.77 7.52
CA PRO A 64 -11.14 8.85 6.28
C PRO A 64 -10.42 9.63 5.17
N ALA A 65 -9.77 10.73 5.52
CA ALA A 65 -9.01 11.53 4.57
C ALA A 65 -7.80 10.78 3.97
N LYS A 66 -7.08 9.99 4.79
CA LYS A 66 -5.96 9.17 4.33
C LYS A 66 -6.43 8.02 3.45
N ALA A 67 -7.51 7.35 3.85
CA ALA A 67 -8.12 6.29 3.03
C ALA A 67 -8.57 6.82 1.67
N ALA A 68 -9.29 7.95 1.63
CA ALA A 68 -9.71 8.58 0.39
C ALA A 68 -8.51 8.92 -0.51
N THR A 69 -7.42 9.46 0.06
CA THR A 69 -6.19 9.77 -0.67
C THR A 69 -5.56 8.52 -1.29
N VAL A 70 -5.45 7.44 -0.51
CA VAL A 70 -4.85 6.17 -0.96
C VAL A 70 -5.71 5.50 -2.04
N LEU A 71 -7.03 5.55 -1.91
CA LEU A 71 -7.97 4.96 -2.87
C LEU A 71 -8.17 5.80 -4.14
N ALA A 72 -7.87 7.09 -4.10
CA ALA A 72 -7.93 7.98 -5.27
C ALA A 72 -6.76 7.78 -6.26
N TRP A 73 -5.79 6.93 -5.95
CA TRP A 73 -4.66 6.64 -6.83
C TRP A 73 -5.12 5.92 -8.10
N ARG A 74 -4.95 6.60 -9.24
CA ARG A 74 -5.50 6.21 -10.54
C ARG A 74 -4.75 5.07 -11.24
N GLY A 75 -3.72 4.51 -10.61
CA GLY A 75 -2.95 3.41 -11.20
C GLY A 75 -2.06 3.86 -12.33
N THR A 76 -2.22 3.23 -13.48
CA THR A 76 -1.43 3.51 -14.69
C THR A 76 -2.14 4.52 -15.58
N GLN A 77 -1.45 5.60 -15.94
CA GLN A 77 -1.95 6.67 -16.80
C GLN A 77 -0.97 6.89 -17.95
N ARG A 78 -1.47 7.11 -19.17
CA ARG A 78 -0.67 7.60 -20.29
C ARG A 78 -0.73 9.12 -20.28
N LEU A 79 0.44 9.76 -20.19
CA LEU A 79 0.62 11.19 -20.31
C LEU A 79 1.05 11.46 -21.75
N ILE A 80 0.25 12.23 -22.48
CA ILE A 80 0.58 12.72 -23.81
C ILE A 80 1.02 14.17 -23.61
N ALA A 81 2.24 14.50 -24.06
CA ALA A 81 2.72 15.88 -24.01
C ALA A 81 2.11 16.65 -25.19
N ASP A 82 1.59 17.85 -24.94
CA ASP A 82 1.01 18.73 -25.97
C ASP A 82 2.09 19.39 -26.88
N SER A 83 3.35 18.94 -26.84
CA SER A 83 4.46 19.56 -27.57
C SER A 83 4.73 18.88 -28.92
N TRP A 84 4.94 19.72 -29.93
CA TRP A 84 4.96 19.50 -31.39
C TRP A 84 5.93 18.45 -31.98
N ASP A 85 6.70 17.71 -31.19
CA ASP A 85 7.60 16.67 -31.69
C ASP A 85 7.05 15.28 -31.35
N ALA A 86 6.19 14.81 -32.24
CA ALA A 86 5.54 13.51 -32.20
C ALA A 86 6.57 12.37 -32.33
N SER A 87 7.19 12.00 -31.22
CA SER A 87 7.28 10.57 -30.93
C SER A 87 5.97 10.19 -30.25
N ASP A 88 5.07 9.52 -30.97
CA ASP A 88 3.71 9.14 -30.57
C ASP A 88 3.63 8.25 -29.30
N GLN A 89 4.75 7.97 -28.64
CA GLN A 89 4.83 6.95 -27.61
C GLN A 89 4.28 7.41 -26.25
N GLY A 90 4.25 8.71 -25.98
CA GLY A 90 3.79 9.26 -24.69
C GLY A 90 4.62 8.72 -23.51
N VAL A 91 4.30 9.15 -22.28
CA VAL A 91 4.94 8.61 -21.07
C VAL A 91 3.89 7.86 -20.27
N ILE A 92 4.19 6.63 -19.88
CA ILE A 92 3.35 5.86 -18.97
C ILE A 92 3.75 6.18 -17.54
N LEU A 93 2.89 6.89 -16.82
CA LEU A 93 2.98 7.10 -15.38
C LEU A 93 2.26 5.95 -14.67
N SER A 94 2.99 5.14 -13.90
CA SER A 94 2.42 4.12 -13.04
C SER A 94 2.49 4.53 -11.59
N GLN A 95 1.33 4.68 -10.94
CA GLN A 95 1.20 4.90 -9.50
C GLN A 95 0.61 3.65 -8.85
N SER A 96 1.11 3.28 -7.67
CA SER A 96 0.58 2.12 -6.94
C SER A 96 0.93 2.02 -5.48
N ILE A 97 0.05 1.41 -4.70
CA ILE A 97 0.41 0.91 -3.37
C ILE A 97 1.39 -0.25 -3.51
N SER A 98 2.52 -0.13 -2.82
CA SER A 98 3.59 -1.15 -2.77
C SER A 98 3.33 -2.16 -1.68
N HIS A 99 3.19 -1.69 -0.44
CA HIS A 99 2.93 -2.52 0.74
C HIS A 99 2.35 -1.67 1.88
N VAL A 100 1.79 -2.34 2.87
CA VAL A 100 1.36 -1.72 4.13
C VAL A 100 2.22 -2.26 5.26
N LYS A 101 2.74 -1.34 6.07
CA LYS A 101 3.48 -1.64 7.29
C LYS A 101 2.64 -1.31 8.50
N ILE A 102 2.50 -2.27 9.40
CA ILE A 102 1.87 -2.12 10.70
C ILE A 102 2.95 -2.24 11.77
N ASP A 103 3.11 -1.19 12.56
CA ASP A 103 4.08 -1.11 13.63
C ASP A 103 3.40 -1.32 14.97
N LEU A 104 3.87 -2.34 15.69
CA LEU A 104 3.46 -2.68 17.03
C LEU A 104 4.61 -2.38 17.99
N THR A 105 4.39 -1.47 18.92
CA THR A 105 5.33 -1.15 19.99
C THR A 105 4.58 -1.32 21.31
N PRO A 106 5.17 -1.96 22.33
CA PRO A 106 4.59 -1.99 23.66
C PRO A 106 4.18 -0.58 24.12
N GLU A 107 3.05 -0.47 24.83
CA GLU A 107 2.51 0.78 25.39
C GLU A 107 2.04 1.84 24.38
N ARG A 108 2.16 1.60 23.07
CA ARG A 108 1.69 2.52 22.02
C ARG A 108 0.59 1.90 21.20
N ARG A 109 -0.33 2.74 20.73
CA ARG A 109 -1.30 2.32 19.71
C ARG A 109 -0.56 1.90 18.44
N PRO A 110 -1.02 0.85 17.73
CA PRO A 110 -0.44 0.46 16.46
C PRO A 110 -0.38 1.63 15.48
N ARG A 111 0.69 1.68 14.68
CA ARG A 111 0.84 2.69 13.63
C ARG A 111 0.84 2.03 12.28
N VAL A 112 0.11 2.59 11.33
CA VAL A 112 0.02 2.04 9.98
C VAL A 112 0.60 3.03 8.97
N LYS A 113 1.40 2.49 8.05
CA LYS A 113 2.01 3.22 6.94
C LYS A 113 1.68 2.51 5.64
N VAL A 114 1.19 3.28 4.68
CA VAL A 114 0.97 2.80 3.31
C VAL A 114 2.12 3.31 2.47
N TYR A 115 2.87 2.39 1.87
CA TYR A 115 3.97 2.74 0.98
C TYR A 115 3.48 2.82 -0.44
N LEU A 116 3.82 3.92 -1.08
CA LEU A 116 3.36 4.32 -2.39
C LEU A 116 4.58 4.35 -3.33
N VAL A 117 4.43 3.79 -4.53
CA VAL A 117 5.48 3.81 -5.56
C VAL A 117 4.95 4.45 -6.83
N CYS A 118 5.78 5.30 -7.42
CA CYS A 118 5.53 6.01 -8.67
C CYS A 118 6.69 5.72 -9.62
N SER A 119 6.40 5.34 -10.86
CA SER A 119 7.41 5.03 -11.88
C SER A 119 6.96 5.50 -13.25
N PHE A 120 7.90 5.94 -14.09
CA PHE A 120 7.65 6.35 -15.47
C PHE A 120 8.32 5.38 -16.43
N SER A 121 7.71 5.14 -17.58
CA SER A 121 8.33 4.48 -18.72
C SER A 121 7.96 5.22 -20.00
N ALA A 122 8.93 5.42 -20.88
CA ALA A 122 8.73 5.86 -22.26
C ALA A 122 8.43 4.64 -23.14
#